data_AF-A0A8T3T4K7-F1
#
_entry.id   AF-A0A8T3T4K7-F1
#
_cell.length_a   1.000
_cell.length_b   1.000
_cell.length_c   1.000
_cell.angle_alpha   90.00
_cell.angle_beta   90.00
_cell.angle_gamma   90.00
#
_symmetry.space_group_name_H-M   'P 1'
#
loop_
_entity.id
_entity.type
_entity.pdbx_description
1 polymer ?
#
loop_
_entity_poly.entity_id
_entity_poly.type
_entity_poly.pdbx_seq_one_letter_code
_entity_poly.pdbx_strand_id
1 'polypeptide(L)'
;LIVNPPVVNPQLGIRSSALLTGQRIAERLIRDGVQTIAFARSRTAVEILTTYLRESIPAPPGHPSPIHGYRGGYLPNERRAIEAGLRDGRIRGVVATNALELGIDIGGLDAAISVGYPGTIASTWQQMGRSGRRAGTSVSVMVASSAPIDQFLATHPDYFFDRSPEHGRINPDNLHLLLDHLKASAFELPVPAAERFGLDETPMLLDVLEEDGFLRRAGDDRYYWSQENFPASAFSLRSAAQENVVIIDETGDRPRVIGEVDLFAAPMLVHEQAIYIHAGRQFHVDRLDWDERKAYVRAVDVDYYTDADLGVTLKVLDAFEEQHGTDGALRAHGEVMVAWHATLFKKIKLHTHENVGWGPITLPEQQMHTTGAWIVPPASVVERFDRETLDGALIGLARVARSAAALLLMCDARDVGVLAQAQAPHTLRPTLFLYDAVPGGVGLAERLHQLNAELITACARMVGDCECPDGCPSCVGPIAEVGVRGKGACLELLASLAA
;
A
#
# COMPACT_ATOMS: atom_id res chain seq x y z
N LEU A 1 -23.68 2.99 2.65
CA LEU A 1 -24.00 3.43 1.27
C LEU A 1 -22.74 3.28 0.43
N ILE A 2 -22.85 2.74 -0.79
CA ILE A 2 -21.75 2.78 -1.77
C ILE A 2 -22.11 3.82 -2.82
N VAL A 3 -21.25 4.82 -2.97
CA VAL A 3 -21.40 5.91 -3.95
C VAL A 3 -20.36 5.70 -5.03
N ASN A 4 -20.81 5.43 -6.26
CA ASN A 4 -19.93 5.36 -7.41
C ASN A 4 -19.93 6.71 -8.13
N PRO A 5 -18.81 7.45 -8.16
CA PRO A 5 -18.74 8.74 -8.83
C PRO A 5 -19.14 8.63 -10.32
N PRO A 6 -19.87 9.61 -10.88
CA PRO A 6 -20.36 9.53 -12.25
C PRO A 6 -19.23 9.48 -13.28
N VAL A 7 -19.53 8.88 -14.43
CA VAL A 7 -18.67 8.91 -15.62
C VAL A 7 -18.71 10.32 -16.21
N VAL A 8 -17.54 10.94 -16.37
CA VAL A 8 -17.39 12.29 -16.96
C VAL A 8 -16.93 12.24 -18.41
N ASN A 9 -16.28 11.16 -18.82
CA ASN A 9 -15.94 10.89 -20.21
C ASN A 9 -16.26 9.42 -20.54
N PRO A 10 -17.40 9.14 -21.21
CA PRO A 10 -17.81 7.78 -21.57
C PRO A 10 -16.85 7.07 -22.52
N GLN A 11 -16.23 7.79 -23.45
CA GLN A 11 -15.35 7.20 -24.47
C GLN A 11 -14.06 6.65 -23.86
N LEU A 12 -13.53 7.35 -22.85
CA LEU A 12 -12.32 6.95 -22.13
C LEU A 12 -12.62 6.17 -20.84
N GLY A 13 -13.91 5.98 -20.50
CA GLY A 13 -14.33 5.37 -19.24
C GLY A 13 -13.86 6.11 -17.98
N ILE A 14 -13.63 7.43 -18.08
CA ILE A 14 -13.11 8.23 -16.97
C ILE A 14 -14.25 8.67 -16.06
N ARG A 15 -14.12 8.35 -14.78
CA ARG A 15 -15.03 8.78 -13.70
C ARG A 15 -14.53 10.04 -13.02
N SER A 16 -15.46 10.81 -12.46
CA SER A 16 -15.11 11.94 -11.60
C SER A 16 -14.31 11.47 -10.37
N SER A 17 -13.44 12.34 -9.85
CA SER A 17 -12.56 12.02 -8.73
C SER A 17 -13.33 11.56 -7.48
N ALA A 18 -12.95 10.41 -6.94
CA ALA A 18 -13.45 9.93 -5.66
C ALA A 18 -13.07 10.88 -4.52
N LEU A 19 -11.90 11.51 -4.58
CA LEU A 19 -11.44 12.47 -3.58
C LEU A 19 -12.34 13.70 -3.53
N LEU A 20 -12.65 14.30 -4.68
CA LEU A 20 -13.55 15.46 -4.77
C LEU A 20 -15.01 15.09 -4.45
N THR A 21 -15.42 13.86 -4.74
CA THR A 21 -16.76 13.37 -4.36
C THR A 21 -16.85 13.16 -2.85
N GLY A 22 -15.84 12.54 -2.24
CA GLY A 22 -15.72 12.39 -0.79
C GLY A 22 -15.66 13.74 -0.07
N GLN A 23 -14.91 14.71 -0.60
CA GLN A 23 -14.87 16.08 -0.09
C GLN A 23 -16.26 16.71 -0.09
N ARG A 24 -17.00 16.67 -1.20
CA ARG A 24 -18.34 17.27 -1.30
C ARG A 24 -19.33 16.67 -0.29
N ILE A 25 -19.26 15.35 -0.08
CA ILE A 25 -20.10 14.64 0.90
C ILE A 25 -19.71 15.04 2.33
N ALA A 26 -18.42 15.01 2.65
CA ALA A 26 -17.90 15.39 3.95
C ALA A 26 -18.23 16.84 4.29
N GLU A 27 -18.00 17.75 3.35
CA GLU A 27 -18.29 19.16 3.49
C GLU A 27 -19.77 19.39 3.82
N ARG A 28 -20.67 18.75 3.07
CA ARG A 28 -22.11 18.90 3.30
C ARG A 28 -22.50 18.45 4.71
N LEU A 29 -22.04 17.28 5.13
CA LEU A 29 -22.33 16.73 6.46
C LEU A 29 -21.78 17.64 7.57
N ILE A 30 -20.54 18.10 7.44
CA ILE A 30 -19.92 18.97 8.45
C ILE A 30 -20.65 20.32 8.55
N ARG A 31 -21.04 20.93 7.41
CA ARG A 31 -21.81 22.18 7.40
C ARG A 31 -23.19 22.02 8.05
N ASP A 32 -23.81 20.87 7.88
CA ASP A 32 -25.10 20.53 8.49
C ASP A 32 -24.96 20.13 9.98
N GLY A 33 -23.76 20.25 10.56
CA GLY A 33 -23.54 19.99 11.98
C GLY A 33 -23.40 18.51 12.32
N VAL A 34 -22.98 17.67 11.39
CA VAL A 34 -22.72 16.23 11.60
C VAL A 34 -21.22 16.03 11.84
N GLN A 35 -20.83 15.44 12.98
CA GLN A 35 -19.42 15.18 13.27
C GLN A 35 -18.91 14.03 12.38
N THR A 36 -17.94 14.32 11.51
CA THR A 36 -17.61 13.47 10.37
C THR A 36 -16.14 13.04 10.36
N ILE A 37 -15.88 11.75 10.11
CA ILE A 37 -14.56 11.24 9.73
C ILE A 37 -14.53 10.88 8.24
N ALA A 38 -13.48 11.28 7.54
CA ALA A 38 -13.18 10.86 6.18
C ALA A 38 -11.86 10.07 6.15
N PHE A 39 -11.92 8.80 5.77
CA PHE A 39 -10.76 7.95 5.55
C PHE A 39 -10.25 8.10 4.12
N ALA A 40 -8.94 8.24 3.95
CA ALA A 40 -8.26 8.24 2.65
C ALA A 40 -7.12 7.22 2.63
N ARG A 41 -6.84 6.63 1.46
CA ARG A 41 -5.93 5.48 1.32
C ARG A 41 -4.44 5.82 1.39
N SER A 42 -4.06 7.08 1.20
CA SER A 42 -2.65 7.52 1.24
C SER A 42 -2.47 8.75 2.11
N ARG A 43 -1.25 8.92 2.64
CA ARG A 43 -0.87 10.12 3.42
C ARG A 43 -1.08 11.39 2.61
N THR A 44 -0.69 11.38 1.33
CA THR A 44 -0.92 12.50 0.40
C THR A 44 -2.40 12.82 0.23
N ALA A 45 -3.26 11.81 0.06
CA ALA A 45 -4.70 12.02 -0.08
C ALA A 45 -5.35 12.60 1.20
N VAL A 46 -4.88 12.18 2.38
CA VAL A 46 -5.31 12.76 3.67
C VAL A 46 -5.01 14.26 3.71
N GLU A 47 -3.79 14.64 3.34
CA GLU A 47 -3.36 16.04 3.37
C GLU A 47 -4.13 16.88 2.34
N ILE A 48 -4.26 16.40 1.10
CA ILE A 48 -5.03 17.08 0.05
C ILE A 48 -6.50 17.29 0.48
N LEU A 49 -7.15 16.24 0.98
CA LEU A 49 -8.55 16.32 1.40
C LEU A 49 -8.72 17.22 2.64
N THR A 50 -7.75 17.23 3.56
CA THR A 50 -7.72 18.16 4.70
C THR A 50 -7.64 19.61 4.23
N THR A 51 -6.74 19.90 3.28
CA THR A 51 -6.59 21.23 2.69
C THR A 51 -7.91 21.69 2.05
N TYR A 52 -8.52 20.87 1.19
CA TYR A 52 -9.76 21.25 0.51
C TYR A 52 -10.92 21.48 1.48
N LEU A 53 -11.05 20.67 2.53
CA LEU A 53 -12.10 20.85 3.53
C LEU A 53 -11.88 22.11 4.40
N ARG A 54 -10.63 22.49 4.67
CA ARG A 54 -10.32 23.73 5.41
C ARG A 54 -10.60 24.98 4.59
N GLU A 55 -10.32 24.93 3.29
CA GLU A 55 -10.63 26.02 2.37
C GLU A 55 -12.14 26.18 2.19
N SER A 56 -12.87 25.07 2.05
CA SER A 56 -14.32 25.14 1.92
C SER A 56 -15.00 25.50 3.24
N ILE A 57 -14.50 25.02 4.37
CA ILE A 57 -15.02 25.32 5.71
C ILE A 57 -13.98 26.14 6.51
N PRO A 58 -13.82 27.44 6.17
CA PRO A 58 -12.84 28.28 6.84
C PRO A 58 -13.19 28.46 8.33
N ALA A 59 -12.15 28.51 9.16
CA ALA A 59 -12.31 28.80 10.57
C ALA A 59 -12.84 30.23 10.76
N PRO A 60 -13.70 30.50 11.76
CA PRO A 60 -14.01 31.85 12.18
C PRO A 60 -12.72 32.62 12.53
N PRO A 61 -12.61 33.92 12.22
CA PRO A 61 -11.44 34.72 12.57
C PRO A 61 -11.07 34.56 14.05
N GLY A 62 -9.79 34.30 14.32
CA GLY A 62 -9.26 34.11 15.68
C GLY A 62 -9.55 32.76 16.33
N HIS A 63 -10.21 31.82 15.64
CA HIS A 63 -10.52 30.49 16.14
C HIS A 63 -9.74 29.40 15.39
N PRO A 64 -9.36 28.29 16.04
CA PRO A 64 -8.74 27.17 15.34
C PRO A 64 -9.72 26.55 14.36
N SER A 65 -9.19 25.96 13.27
CA SER A 65 -10.02 25.22 12.32
C SER A 65 -10.71 24.04 13.03
N PRO A 66 -12.01 23.81 12.78
CA PRO A 66 -12.68 22.61 13.26
C PRO A 66 -12.34 21.36 12.42
N ILE A 67 -11.48 21.50 11.40
CA ILE A 67 -11.10 20.45 10.45
C ILE A 67 -9.63 20.09 10.64
N HIS A 68 -9.34 18.81 10.83
CA HIS A 68 -7.98 18.31 11.03
C HIS A 68 -7.66 17.08 10.17
N GLY A 69 -6.40 16.94 9.77
CA GLY A 69 -5.86 15.68 9.28
C GLY A 69 -5.45 14.79 10.46
N TYR A 70 -5.22 13.49 10.22
CA TYR A 70 -4.65 12.55 11.17
C TYR A 70 -3.91 11.42 10.44
N ARG A 71 -2.62 11.25 10.73
CA ARG A 71 -1.82 10.13 10.20
C ARG A 71 -0.69 9.76 11.16
N GLY A 72 -0.16 8.54 11.01
CA GLY A 72 0.86 7.99 11.91
C GLY A 72 2.12 8.86 12.05
N GLY A 73 2.56 9.53 10.97
CA GLY A 73 3.74 10.39 10.96
C GLY A 73 3.54 11.79 11.57
N TYR A 74 2.43 12.06 12.26
CA TYR A 74 2.26 13.25 13.09
C TYR A 74 2.89 13.08 14.45
N LEU A 75 3.29 14.18 15.07
CA LEU A 75 3.91 14.14 16.39
C LEU A 75 2.93 13.59 17.44
N PRO A 76 3.41 12.86 18.46
CA PRO A 76 2.54 12.27 19.48
C PRO A 76 1.63 13.28 20.21
N ASN A 77 2.11 14.48 20.47
CA ASN A 77 1.34 15.56 21.10
C ASN A 77 0.22 16.09 20.18
N GLU A 78 0.48 16.22 18.88
CA GLU A 78 -0.53 16.63 17.91
C GLU A 78 -1.64 15.61 17.79
N ARG A 79 -1.28 14.32 17.70
CA ARG A 79 -2.26 13.22 17.67
C ARG A 79 -3.17 13.24 18.90
N ARG A 80 -2.59 13.37 20.11
CA ARG A 80 -3.35 13.48 21.36
C ARG A 80 -4.29 14.69 21.38
N ALA A 81 -3.85 15.83 20.85
CA ALA A 81 -4.69 17.04 20.78
C ALA A 81 -5.88 16.84 19.83
N ILE A 82 -5.67 16.18 18.68
CA ILE A 82 -6.74 15.85 17.73
C ILE A 82 -7.72 14.85 18.35
N GLU A 83 -7.22 13.80 18.99
CA GLU A 83 -8.04 12.78 19.67
C GLU A 83 -8.92 13.40 20.76
N ALA A 84 -8.35 14.30 21.59
CA ALA A 84 -9.10 15.02 22.61
C ALA A 84 -10.16 15.94 21.98
N GLY A 85 -9.80 16.68 20.92
CA GLY A 85 -10.71 17.57 20.20
C GLY A 85 -11.86 16.86 19.50
N LEU A 86 -11.67 15.61 19.06
CA LEU A 86 -12.74 14.76 18.55
C LEU A 86 -13.68 14.32 19.68
N ARG A 87 -13.12 13.87 20.80
CA ARG A 87 -13.88 13.38 21.95
C ARG A 87 -14.78 14.45 22.56
N ASP A 88 -14.30 15.68 22.68
CA ASP A 88 -15.05 16.81 23.26
C ASP A 88 -15.89 17.60 22.24
N GLY A 89 -15.83 17.23 20.96
CA GLY A 89 -16.65 17.81 19.89
C GLY A 89 -16.16 19.15 19.34
N ARG A 90 -14.98 19.64 19.76
CA ARG A 90 -14.36 20.85 19.18
C ARG A 90 -13.94 20.63 17.72
N ILE A 91 -13.53 19.42 17.38
CA ILE A 91 -13.20 19.02 16.00
C ILE A 91 -14.44 18.42 15.35
N ARG A 92 -14.92 19.08 14.29
CA ARG A 92 -16.14 18.71 13.57
C ARG A 92 -15.87 17.78 12.39
N GLY A 93 -14.67 17.87 11.81
CA GLY A 93 -14.23 17.04 10.71
C GLY A 93 -12.81 16.53 10.93
N VAL A 94 -12.57 15.25 10.72
CA VAL A 94 -11.22 14.69 10.66
C VAL A 94 -11.02 13.88 9.39
N VAL A 95 -9.89 14.08 8.73
CA VAL A 95 -9.44 13.24 7.60
C VAL A 95 -8.32 12.35 8.08
N ALA A 96 -8.41 11.04 7.90
CA ALA A 96 -7.43 10.11 8.44
C ALA A 96 -7.01 9.01 7.46
N THR A 97 -5.82 8.43 7.68
CA THR A 97 -5.51 7.10 7.15
C THR A 97 -6.20 6.02 8.02
N ASN A 98 -5.84 4.75 7.83
CA ASN A 98 -6.20 3.66 8.76
C ASN A 98 -5.72 3.87 10.21
N ALA A 99 -4.98 4.94 10.52
CA ALA A 99 -4.48 5.23 11.86
C ALA A 99 -5.59 5.50 12.89
N LEU A 100 -6.80 5.89 12.46
CA LEU A 100 -7.99 6.02 13.32
C LEU A 100 -8.97 4.84 13.19
N GLU A 101 -8.57 3.76 12.53
CA GLU A 101 -9.45 2.61 12.27
C GLU A 101 -9.67 1.74 13.51
N LEU A 102 -8.62 1.48 14.30
CA LEU A 102 -8.67 0.60 15.48
C LEU A 102 -7.99 1.22 16.72
N GLY A 103 -8.49 0.87 17.91
CA GLY A 103 -7.74 1.02 19.17
C GLY A 103 -7.78 2.38 19.88
N ILE A 104 -8.29 3.44 19.25
CA ILE A 104 -8.34 4.78 19.86
C ILE A 104 -9.77 5.17 20.20
N ASP A 105 -9.99 5.60 21.44
CA ASP A 105 -11.26 6.16 21.90
C ASP A 105 -11.34 7.65 21.54
N ILE A 106 -11.76 7.92 20.30
CA ILE A 106 -12.06 9.26 19.79
C ILE A 106 -13.52 9.67 20.05
N GLY A 107 -14.27 8.90 20.85
CA GLY A 107 -15.72 9.05 21.02
C GLY A 107 -16.53 8.45 19.86
N GLY A 108 -17.83 8.76 19.84
CA GLY A 108 -18.75 8.36 18.77
C GLY A 108 -18.90 9.48 17.74
N LEU A 109 -18.67 9.18 16.46
CA LEU A 109 -18.94 10.09 15.36
C LEU A 109 -20.32 9.80 14.77
N ASP A 110 -20.84 10.76 14.00
CA ASP A 110 -22.17 10.67 13.39
C ASP A 110 -22.08 10.20 11.93
N ALA A 111 -20.97 10.51 11.25
CA ALA A 111 -20.71 10.09 9.88
C ALA A 111 -19.29 9.55 9.67
N ALA A 112 -19.18 8.50 8.85
CA ALA A 112 -17.92 7.95 8.37
C ALA A 112 -17.91 7.87 6.84
N ILE A 113 -16.86 8.37 6.21
CA ILE A 113 -16.70 8.37 4.74
C ILE A 113 -15.40 7.65 4.41
N SER A 114 -15.45 6.55 3.67
CA SER A 114 -14.25 5.91 3.12
C SER A 114 -14.07 6.34 1.66
N VAL A 115 -13.02 7.11 1.38
CA VAL A 115 -12.66 7.54 0.03
C VAL A 115 -11.81 6.45 -0.62
N GLY A 116 -12.49 5.60 -1.38
CA GLY A 116 -11.99 4.34 -1.91
C GLY A 116 -12.21 3.17 -0.95
N TYR A 117 -12.10 1.96 -1.48
CA TYR A 117 -12.15 0.75 -0.66
C TYR A 117 -10.93 0.68 0.27
N PRO A 118 -11.12 0.47 1.59
CA PRO A 118 -10.05 0.39 2.59
C PRO A 118 -9.01 -0.72 2.40
N GLY A 119 -9.23 -1.65 1.46
CA GLY A 119 -8.36 -2.79 1.19
C GLY A 119 -8.97 -4.09 1.69
N THR A 120 -9.60 -4.08 2.87
CA THR A 120 -10.24 -5.26 3.46
C THR A 120 -11.68 -4.98 3.93
N ILE A 121 -12.50 -6.03 3.97
CA ILE A 121 -13.86 -6.05 4.52
C ILE A 121 -13.80 -5.69 6.00
N ALA A 122 -12.89 -6.30 6.76
CA ALA A 122 -12.64 -5.98 8.16
C ALA A 122 -12.33 -4.50 8.36
N SER A 123 -11.41 -3.93 7.58
CA SER A 123 -11.09 -2.50 7.66
C SER A 123 -12.28 -1.62 7.30
N THR A 124 -13.07 -2.03 6.31
CA THR A 124 -14.29 -1.30 5.94
C THR A 124 -15.30 -1.30 7.09
N TRP A 125 -15.56 -2.45 7.72
CA TRP A 125 -16.43 -2.52 8.89
C TRP A 125 -15.88 -1.72 10.08
N GLN A 126 -14.57 -1.76 10.31
CA GLN A 126 -13.95 -0.99 11.38
C GLN A 126 -14.08 0.52 11.14
N GLN A 127 -13.85 0.99 9.91
CA GLN A 127 -14.04 2.39 9.52
C GLN A 127 -15.51 2.81 9.62
N MET A 128 -16.44 1.97 9.14
CA MET A 128 -17.88 2.21 9.27
C MET A 128 -18.33 2.26 10.73
N GLY A 129 -17.79 1.40 11.60
CA GLY A 129 -18.07 1.36 13.04
C GLY A 129 -17.48 2.52 13.85
N ARG A 130 -16.80 3.48 13.20
CA ARG A 130 -16.41 4.76 13.82
C ARG A 130 -17.58 5.72 13.94
N SER A 131 -18.61 5.58 13.09
CA SER A 131 -19.88 6.27 13.25
C SER A 131 -20.92 5.40 13.96
N GLY A 132 -21.90 6.03 14.62
CA GLY A 132 -23.05 5.31 15.19
C GLY A 132 -22.85 4.68 16.57
N ARG A 133 -21.87 5.15 17.35
CA ARG A 133 -21.66 4.68 18.75
C ARG A 133 -22.65 5.28 19.76
N ARG A 134 -23.38 6.33 19.39
CA ARG A 134 -24.42 6.98 20.21
C ARG A 134 -25.81 6.49 19.75
N ALA A 135 -26.83 6.58 20.60
CA ALA A 135 -28.20 6.08 20.36
C ALA A 135 -29.01 6.86 19.29
N GLY A 136 -28.37 7.36 18.24
CA GLY A 136 -28.98 8.14 17.16
C GLY A 136 -28.63 7.58 15.78
N THR A 137 -29.22 8.18 14.74
CA THR A 137 -28.95 7.83 13.35
C THR A 137 -27.51 8.17 12.98
N SER A 138 -26.81 7.24 12.34
CA SER A 138 -25.50 7.48 11.74
C SER A 138 -25.50 7.15 10.25
N VAL A 139 -24.49 7.63 9.55
CA VAL A 139 -24.28 7.32 8.14
C VAL A 139 -22.86 6.84 7.88
N SER A 140 -22.72 5.83 7.04
CA SER A 140 -21.42 5.39 6.53
C SER A 140 -21.45 5.30 5.00
N VAL A 141 -20.50 5.97 4.36
CA VAL A 141 -20.43 6.11 2.90
C VAL A 141 -19.08 5.62 2.39
N MET A 142 -19.07 4.65 1.49
CA MET A 142 -17.89 4.31 0.71
C MET A 142 -17.99 4.97 -0.67
N VAL A 143 -17.03 5.82 -1.01
CA VAL A 143 -16.94 6.48 -2.32
C VAL A 143 -15.97 5.69 -3.18
N ALA A 144 -16.47 4.93 -4.15
CA ALA A 144 -15.63 4.08 -5.00
C ALA A 144 -14.65 4.91 -5.84
N SER A 145 -13.38 4.52 -5.86
CA SER A 145 -12.40 5.04 -6.80
C SER A 145 -12.48 4.34 -8.16
N SER A 146 -11.67 4.78 -9.13
CA SER A 146 -11.56 4.09 -10.41
C SER A 146 -10.71 2.82 -10.35
N ALA A 147 -10.24 2.38 -9.17
CA ALA A 147 -9.51 1.12 -9.06
C ALA A 147 -10.42 -0.07 -9.40
N PRO A 148 -9.90 -1.14 -10.05
CA PRO A 148 -10.74 -2.27 -10.45
C PRO A 148 -11.46 -2.94 -9.27
N ILE A 149 -10.78 -3.08 -8.13
CA ILE A 149 -11.39 -3.61 -6.90
C ILE A 149 -12.59 -2.78 -6.42
N ASP A 150 -12.46 -1.45 -6.38
CA ASP A 150 -13.54 -0.54 -5.96
C ASP A 150 -14.74 -0.62 -6.92
N GLN A 151 -14.48 -0.73 -8.22
CA GLN A 151 -15.52 -0.78 -9.24
C GLN A 151 -16.24 -2.13 -9.24
N PHE A 152 -15.50 -3.22 -9.03
CA PHE A 152 -16.08 -4.54 -8.81
C PHE A 152 -17.01 -4.55 -7.59
N LEU A 153 -16.57 -3.97 -6.46
CA LEU A 153 -17.39 -3.87 -5.25
C LEU A 153 -18.61 -2.94 -5.43
N ALA A 154 -18.49 -1.90 -6.25
CA ALA A 154 -19.60 -1.00 -6.55
C ALA A 154 -20.67 -1.66 -7.45
N THR A 155 -20.28 -2.59 -8.32
CA THR A 155 -21.22 -3.35 -9.18
C THR A 155 -21.74 -4.62 -8.50
N HIS A 156 -21.00 -5.19 -7.57
CA HIS A 156 -21.34 -6.39 -6.81
C HIS A 156 -21.34 -6.11 -5.29
N PRO A 157 -22.25 -5.25 -4.80
CA PRO A 157 -22.29 -4.88 -3.39
C PRO A 157 -22.52 -6.10 -2.46
N ASP A 158 -23.22 -7.11 -2.95
CA ASP A 158 -23.46 -8.41 -2.29
C ASP A 158 -22.16 -9.12 -1.91
N TYR A 159 -21.08 -8.97 -2.70
CA TYR A 159 -19.75 -9.49 -2.33
C TYR A 159 -19.27 -8.96 -0.97
N PHE A 160 -19.59 -7.70 -0.65
CA PHE A 160 -19.21 -7.07 0.60
C PHE A 160 -20.04 -7.56 1.80
N PHE A 161 -21.32 -7.86 1.59
CA PHE A 161 -22.25 -8.20 2.68
C PHE A 161 -22.33 -9.70 2.98
N ASP A 162 -22.05 -10.55 2.00
CA ASP A 162 -22.23 -12.00 2.11
C ASP A 162 -20.95 -12.76 2.50
N ARG A 163 -19.78 -12.10 2.44
CA ARG A 163 -18.49 -12.71 2.76
C ARG A 163 -18.12 -12.53 4.23
N SER A 164 -17.63 -13.60 4.85
CA SER A 164 -16.99 -13.53 6.16
C SER A 164 -15.71 -12.67 6.09
N PRO A 165 -15.32 -11.97 7.17
CA PRO A 165 -14.06 -11.23 7.23
C PRO A 165 -12.83 -12.09 6.91
N GLU A 166 -11.74 -11.38 6.58
CA GLU A 166 -10.45 -11.87 6.14
C GLU A 166 -9.84 -12.98 7.03
N HIS A 167 -9.02 -13.86 6.44
CA HIS A 167 -8.18 -14.79 7.20
C HIS A 167 -6.88 -14.08 7.60
N GLY A 168 -6.59 -14.00 8.90
CA GLY A 168 -5.28 -13.56 9.38
C GLY A 168 -4.21 -14.61 9.06
N ARG A 169 -3.43 -14.38 8.01
CA ARG A 169 -2.27 -15.20 7.67
C ARG A 169 -1.02 -14.68 8.37
N ILE A 170 -0.23 -15.60 8.88
CA ILE A 170 1.08 -15.33 9.48
C ILE A 170 2.07 -16.33 8.91
N ASN A 171 3.31 -15.89 8.70
CA ASN A 171 4.44 -16.77 8.42
C ASN A 171 5.42 -16.66 9.60
N PRO A 172 5.26 -17.49 10.65
CA PRO A 172 6.16 -17.46 11.80
C PRO A 172 7.59 -17.87 11.43
N ASP A 173 7.75 -18.59 10.33
CA ASP A 173 9.03 -19.09 9.82
C ASP A 173 9.67 -18.12 8.80
N ASN A 174 9.15 -16.89 8.68
CA ASN A 174 9.81 -15.83 7.94
C ASN A 174 11.22 -15.64 8.52
N LEU A 175 12.24 -15.92 7.71
CA LEU A 175 13.63 -15.98 8.16
C LEU A 175 14.11 -14.66 8.80
N HIS A 176 13.66 -13.51 8.31
CA HIS A 176 14.01 -12.21 8.90
C HIS A 176 13.46 -12.09 10.33
N LEU A 177 12.17 -12.41 10.51
CA LEU A 177 11.54 -12.38 11.83
C LEU A 177 12.15 -13.43 12.76
N LEU A 178 12.39 -14.63 12.25
CA LEU A 178 12.94 -15.73 13.02
C LEU A 178 14.33 -15.41 13.56
N LEU A 179 15.22 -14.86 12.72
CA LEU A 179 16.57 -14.47 13.13
C LEU A 179 16.55 -13.36 14.18
N ASP A 180 15.69 -12.35 14.01
CA ASP A 180 15.55 -11.26 14.99
C ASP A 180 15.03 -11.78 16.34
N HIS A 181 14.03 -12.66 16.32
CA HIS A 181 13.51 -13.29 17.53
C HIS A 181 14.49 -14.29 18.15
N LEU A 182 15.32 -14.97 17.37
CA LEU A 182 16.35 -15.88 17.87
C LEU A 182 17.48 -15.11 18.58
N LYS A 183 17.90 -13.97 18.03
CA LYS A 183 18.83 -13.03 18.69
C LYS A 183 18.27 -12.53 20.02
N ALA A 184 17.00 -12.10 20.03
CA ALA A 184 16.33 -11.68 21.26
C ALA A 184 16.24 -12.81 22.28
N SER A 185 15.89 -14.02 21.84
CA SER A 185 15.80 -15.21 22.70
C SER A 185 17.15 -15.55 23.34
N ALA A 186 18.24 -15.51 22.56
CA ALA A 186 19.59 -15.79 23.05
C ALA A 186 20.16 -14.71 23.98
N PHE A 187 19.68 -13.46 23.86
CA PHE A 187 19.94 -12.40 24.83
C PHE A 187 19.20 -12.64 26.15
N GLU A 188 17.96 -13.09 26.09
CA GLU A 188 17.15 -13.39 27.28
C GLU A 188 17.67 -14.61 28.04
N LEU A 189 17.94 -15.72 27.32
CA LEU A 189 18.41 -16.98 27.88
C LEU A 189 19.35 -17.72 26.90
N PRO A 190 20.43 -18.36 27.38
CA PRO A 190 21.30 -19.15 26.52
C PRO A 190 20.54 -20.30 25.83
N VAL A 191 20.65 -20.38 24.50
CA VAL A 191 19.88 -21.30 23.65
C VAL A 191 20.66 -22.61 23.46
N PRO A 192 20.10 -23.80 23.76
CA PRO A 192 20.74 -25.08 23.47
C PRO A 192 21.03 -25.28 21.97
N ALA A 193 22.15 -25.91 21.62
CA ALA A 193 22.52 -26.12 20.22
C ALA A 193 21.54 -27.00 19.41
N ALA A 194 20.82 -27.89 20.10
CA ALA A 194 19.79 -28.73 19.51
C ALA A 194 18.36 -28.16 19.66
N GLU A 195 18.22 -26.92 20.15
CA GLU A 195 16.92 -26.29 20.34
C GLU A 195 16.22 -26.11 18.99
N ARG A 196 14.91 -26.37 18.97
CA ARG A 196 14.05 -26.08 17.82
C ARG A 196 13.24 -24.82 18.11
N PHE A 197 13.34 -23.84 17.24
CA PHE A 197 12.63 -22.58 17.35
C PHE A 197 12.03 -22.24 16.00
N GLY A 198 10.74 -22.57 15.80
CA GLY A 198 10.04 -22.46 14.52
C GLY A 198 10.44 -23.58 13.54
N LEU A 199 11.66 -23.50 13.03
CA LEU A 199 12.21 -24.35 11.96
C LEU A 199 13.00 -25.56 12.47
N ASP A 200 13.12 -26.59 11.63
CA ASP A 200 14.03 -27.71 11.88
C ASP A 200 15.49 -27.30 11.70
N GLU A 201 15.73 -26.24 10.91
CA GLU A 201 17.01 -25.65 10.57
C GLU A 201 17.54 -24.67 11.64
N THR A 202 16.82 -24.44 12.76
CA THR A 202 17.28 -23.55 13.84
C THR A 202 18.74 -23.79 14.28
N PRO A 203 19.23 -25.03 14.44
CA PRO A 203 20.63 -25.27 14.80
C PRO A 203 21.62 -24.66 13.80
N MET A 204 21.34 -24.75 12.50
CA MET A 204 22.16 -24.14 11.46
C MET A 204 22.13 -22.60 11.56
N LEU A 205 20.98 -22.01 11.89
CA LEU A 205 20.86 -20.56 12.08
C LEU A 205 21.65 -20.07 13.29
N LEU A 206 21.71 -20.86 14.37
CA LEU A 206 22.54 -20.55 15.54
C LEU A 206 24.03 -20.55 15.18
N ASP A 207 24.48 -21.51 14.35
CA ASP A 207 25.85 -21.55 13.84
C ASP A 207 26.15 -20.29 13.01
N VAL A 208 25.26 -19.89 12.09
CA VAL A 208 25.41 -18.65 11.30
C VAL A 208 25.50 -17.42 12.20
N LEU A 209 24.65 -17.32 13.23
CA LEU A 209 24.69 -16.19 14.17
C LEU A 209 25.95 -16.16 15.03
N GLU A 210 26.57 -17.31 15.31
CA GLU A 210 27.90 -17.37 15.92
C GLU A 210 29.00 -16.90 14.95
N GLU A 211 28.95 -17.34 13.69
CA GLU A 211 29.89 -16.90 12.64
C GLU A 211 29.84 -15.38 12.42
N ASP A 212 28.64 -14.80 12.44
CA ASP A 212 28.39 -13.37 12.34
C ASP A 212 28.75 -12.59 13.63
N GLY A 213 29.17 -13.28 14.70
CA GLY A 213 29.60 -12.68 15.96
C GLY A 213 28.46 -12.11 16.83
N PHE A 214 27.21 -12.50 16.58
CA PHE A 214 26.08 -12.20 17.46
C PHE A 214 26.01 -13.15 18.66
N LEU A 215 26.38 -14.42 18.45
CA LEU A 215 26.37 -15.46 19.45
C LEU A 215 27.77 -16.03 19.69
N ARG A 216 27.93 -16.72 20.83
CA ARG A 216 29.10 -17.53 21.14
C ARG A 216 28.66 -18.86 21.75
N ARG A 217 29.09 -19.97 21.16
CA ARG A 217 28.87 -21.30 21.73
C ARG A 217 29.85 -21.57 22.86
N ALA A 218 29.34 -21.96 24.02
CA ALA A 218 30.14 -22.33 25.18
C ALA A 218 30.24 -23.86 25.35
N GLY A 219 31.08 -24.30 26.31
CA GLY A 219 31.36 -25.72 26.53
C GLY A 219 30.21 -26.56 27.10
N ASP A 220 29.09 -25.92 27.47
CA ASP A 220 27.84 -26.56 27.90
C ASP A 220 26.86 -26.79 26.73
N ASP A 221 27.33 -26.58 25.50
CA ASP A 221 26.58 -26.74 24.26
C ASP A 221 25.39 -25.77 24.10
N ARG A 222 25.57 -24.55 24.60
CA ARG A 222 24.61 -23.45 24.47
C ARG A 222 25.24 -22.24 23.81
N TYR A 223 24.41 -21.50 23.09
CA TYR A 223 24.75 -20.22 22.48
C TYR A 223 24.39 -19.09 23.45
N TYR A 224 25.36 -18.23 23.70
CA TYR A 224 25.23 -17.04 24.54
C TYR A 224 25.32 -15.80 23.67
N TRP A 225 24.54 -14.77 23.99
CA TRP A 225 24.68 -13.46 23.35
C TRP A 225 26.08 -12.88 23.59
N SER A 226 26.75 -12.41 22.54
CA SER A 226 28.14 -11.93 22.59
C SER A 226 28.32 -10.42 22.40
N GLN A 227 27.24 -9.68 22.13
CA GLN A 227 27.32 -8.23 21.91
C GLN A 227 26.83 -7.42 23.12
N GLU A 228 27.23 -6.15 23.21
CA GLU A 228 26.80 -5.25 24.30
C GLU A 228 25.42 -4.61 24.05
N ASN A 229 24.94 -4.63 22.81
CA ASN A 229 23.66 -4.03 22.41
C ASN A 229 22.46 -4.90 22.81
N PHE A 230 21.31 -4.25 22.96
CA PHE A 230 20.03 -4.90 23.26
C PHE A 230 19.31 -5.24 21.93
N PRO A 231 19.21 -6.51 21.52
CA PRO A 231 18.74 -6.88 20.19
C PRO A 231 17.30 -6.45 19.90
N ALA A 232 16.40 -6.51 20.89
CA ALA A 232 14.99 -6.14 20.71
C ALA A 232 14.78 -4.62 20.48
N SER A 233 15.83 -3.79 20.60
CA SER A 233 15.76 -2.38 20.19
C SER A 233 16.01 -2.17 18.69
N ALA A 234 16.57 -3.17 18.00
CA ALA A 234 16.96 -3.06 16.60
C ALA A 234 15.84 -3.41 15.61
N PHE A 235 14.71 -3.96 16.07
CA PHE A 235 13.61 -4.35 15.21
C PHE A 235 12.24 -4.00 15.80
N SER A 236 11.27 -3.81 14.91
CA SER A 236 9.90 -3.41 15.24
C SER A 236 8.94 -4.56 14.97
N LEU A 237 8.09 -4.89 15.95
CA LEU A 237 7.02 -5.87 15.77
C LEU A 237 5.95 -5.43 14.75
N ARG A 238 5.95 -4.14 14.35
CA ARG A 238 4.90 -3.53 13.53
C ARG A 238 5.37 -3.06 12.15
N SER A 239 6.67 -2.91 11.95
CA SER A 239 7.22 -2.43 10.68
C SER A 239 8.34 -3.34 10.24
N ALA A 240 8.27 -3.77 8.97
CA ALA A 240 9.37 -4.49 8.37
C ALA A 240 10.58 -3.58 8.08
N ALA A 241 10.38 -2.25 8.06
CA ALA A 241 11.45 -1.27 7.98
C ALA A 241 12.07 -1.04 9.37
N GLN A 242 13.40 -1.10 9.44
CA GLN A 242 14.19 -0.93 10.66
C GLN A 242 14.36 0.54 11.08
N GLU A 243 14.13 1.52 10.18
CA GLU A 243 14.43 2.94 10.42
C GLU A 243 13.36 3.89 9.82
N ASN A 244 13.22 5.08 10.43
CA ASN A 244 12.40 6.19 9.95
C ASN A 244 13.29 7.39 9.56
N VAL A 245 12.84 8.18 8.59
CA VAL A 245 13.41 9.48 8.24
C VAL A 245 12.70 10.59 9.02
N VAL A 246 13.46 11.35 9.81
CA VAL A 246 12.98 12.48 10.61
C VAL A 246 12.91 13.73 9.75
N ILE A 247 11.81 14.49 9.87
CA ILE A 247 11.55 15.69 9.07
C ILE A 247 11.77 16.93 9.93
N ILE A 248 12.69 17.78 9.52
CA ILE A 248 13.19 18.94 10.25
C ILE A 248 12.84 20.22 9.47
N ASP A 249 11.98 21.05 10.06
CA ASP A 249 11.64 22.38 9.55
C ASP A 249 12.71 23.41 9.94
N GLU A 250 13.35 24.03 8.95
CA GLU A 250 14.39 25.06 9.10
C GLU A 250 13.89 26.47 8.75
N THR A 251 12.57 26.69 8.64
CA THR A 251 11.99 27.99 8.27
C THR A 251 12.27 29.10 9.30
N GLY A 252 12.27 28.75 10.59
CA GLY A 252 12.44 29.70 11.69
C GLY A 252 13.86 29.75 12.25
N ASP A 253 14.06 30.59 13.29
CA ASP A 253 15.39 30.77 13.92
C ASP A 253 16.00 29.50 14.53
N ARG A 254 15.17 28.48 14.78
CA ARG A 254 15.60 27.19 15.34
C ARG A 254 14.97 26.05 14.56
N PRO A 255 15.76 25.05 14.12
CA PRO A 255 15.24 23.84 13.53
C PRO A 255 14.27 23.12 14.45
N ARG A 256 13.19 22.58 13.89
CA ARG A 256 12.15 21.87 14.64
C ARG A 256 11.77 20.58 13.93
N VAL A 257 11.68 19.49 14.68
CA VAL A 257 11.12 18.25 14.16
C VAL A 257 9.62 18.43 14.00
N ILE A 258 9.10 18.18 12.79
CA ILE A 258 7.67 18.28 12.47
C ILE A 258 7.02 16.91 12.21
N GLY A 259 7.80 15.86 12.02
CA GLY A 259 7.24 14.52 11.84
C GLY A 259 8.28 13.51 11.35
N GLU A 260 7.79 12.34 10.96
CA GLU A 260 8.61 11.24 10.46
C GLU A 260 7.89 10.51 9.30
N VAL A 261 8.68 9.85 8.46
CA VAL A 261 8.21 8.90 7.43
C VAL A 261 9.07 7.64 7.47
N ASP A 262 8.48 6.50 7.14
CA ASP A 262 9.22 5.24 7.00
C ASP A 262 10.25 5.32 5.88
N LEU A 263 11.37 4.61 6.05
CA LEU A 263 12.50 4.64 5.11
C LEU A 263 12.09 4.28 3.67
N PHE A 264 11.17 3.33 3.49
CA PHE A 264 10.72 2.89 2.18
C PHE A 264 9.84 3.92 1.46
N ALA A 265 9.05 4.71 2.20
CA ALA A 265 8.28 5.81 1.62
C ALA A 265 9.12 7.09 1.42
N ALA A 266 10.29 7.20 2.05
CA ALA A 266 11.09 8.42 1.99
C ALA A 266 11.48 8.85 0.56
N PRO A 267 11.91 7.94 -0.34
CA PRO A 267 12.17 8.28 -1.74
C PRO A 267 10.96 8.83 -2.50
N MET A 268 9.74 8.56 -2.04
CA MET A 268 8.52 9.05 -2.67
C MET A 268 7.95 10.32 -2.04
N LEU A 269 8.12 10.49 -0.73
CA LEU A 269 7.44 11.55 0.03
C LEU A 269 8.35 12.70 0.43
N VAL A 270 9.65 12.45 0.60
CA VAL A 270 10.61 13.43 1.11
C VAL A 270 11.93 13.41 0.34
N HIS A 271 11.89 13.03 -0.94
CA HIS A 271 13.04 13.23 -1.83
C HIS A 271 13.34 14.73 -1.99
N GLU A 272 14.55 15.07 -2.43
CA GLU A 272 14.88 16.46 -2.73
C GLU A 272 13.89 17.07 -3.72
N GLN A 273 13.47 18.31 -3.48
CA GLN A 273 12.42 19.04 -4.22
C GLN A 273 10.98 18.51 -4.05
N ALA A 274 10.75 17.53 -3.18
CA ALA A 274 9.39 17.11 -2.84
C ALA A 274 8.64 18.24 -2.12
N ILE A 275 7.32 18.27 -2.28
CA ILE A 275 6.40 19.06 -1.46
C ILE A 275 5.82 18.13 -0.39
N TYR A 276 6.36 18.21 0.81
CA TYR A 276 5.84 17.54 1.98
C TYR A 276 4.69 18.35 2.58
N ILE A 277 3.53 17.72 2.76
CA ILE A 277 2.38 18.37 3.39
C ILE A 277 2.18 17.80 4.79
N HIS A 278 2.13 18.68 5.78
CA HIS A 278 1.93 18.34 7.17
C HIS A 278 0.78 19.14 7.77
N ALA A 279 -0.33 18.44 8.03
CA ALA A 279 -1.56 19.03 8.54
C ALA A 279 -1.98 20.24 7.69
N GLY A 280 -2.00 20.08 6.37
CA GLY A 280 -2.33 21.11 5.38
C GLY A 280 -1.30 22.22 5.19
N ARG A 281 -0.23 22.29 6.00
CA ARG A 281 0.89 23.21 5.77
C ARG A 281 1.88 22.57 4.80
N GLN A 282 2.35 23.34 3.83
CA GLN A 282 3.23 22.85 2.78
C GLN A 282 4.70 23.18 3.10
N PHE A 283 5.57 22.22 2.82
CA PHE A 283 7.01 22.34 3.01
C PHE A 283 7.73 21.82 1.78
N HIS A 284 8.70 22.59 1.29
CA HIS A 284 9.62 22.14 0.25
C HIS A 284 10.78 21.41 0.91
N VAL A 285 11.13 20.23 0.41
CA VAL A 285 12.31 19.47 0.86
C VAL A 285 13.54 20.03 0.17
N ASP A 286 14.37 20.74 0.92
CA ASP A 286 15.60 21.31 0.40
C ASP A 286 16.73 20.27 0.32
N ARG A 287 16.77 19.33 1.27
CA ARG A 287 17.80 18.28 1.33
C ARG A 287 17.28 17.01 1.99
N LEU A 288 17.56 15.85 1.41
CA LEU A 288 17.37 14.54 2.05
C LEU A 288 18.75 13.95 2.36
N ASP A 289 19.10 13.92 3.64
CA ASP A 289 20.28 13.25 4.15
C ASP A 289 19.93 11.77 4.36
N TRP A 290 20.26 10.96 3.36
CA TRP A 290 19.90 9.54 3.33
C TRP A 290 20.60 8.76 4.43
N ASP A 291 21.88 9.03 4.68
CA ASP A 291 22.67 8.25 5.65
C ASP A 291 22.26 8.58 7.09
N GLU A 292 22.01 9.86 7.38
CA GLU A 292 21.60 10.32 8.72
C GLU A 292 20.08 10.22 8.96
N ARG A 293 19.31 9.76 7.98
CA ARG A 293 17.84 9.64 8.02
C ARG A 293 17.14 10.95 8.37
N LYS A 294 17.55 12.06 7.73
CA LYS A 294 17.00 13.40 8.00
C LYS A 294 16.57 14.10 6.71
N ALA A 295 15.32 14.56 6.66
CA ALA A 295 14.81 15.43 5.61
C ALA A 295 14.71 16.86 6.13
N TYR A 296 15.43 17.80 5.51
CA TYR A 296 15.43 19.22 5.86
C TYR A 296 14.47 19.95 4.94
N VAL A 297 13.53 20.67 5.54
CA VAL A 297 12.40 21.27 4.84
C VAL A 297 12.21 22.72 5.24
N ARG A 298 11.61 23.50 4.34
CA ARG A 298 11.19 24.88 4.60
C ARG A 298 9.75 25.10 4.19
N ALA A 299 9.02 25.92 4.92
CA ALA A 299 7.63 26.24 4.63
C ALA A 299 7.53 27.01 3.30
N VAL A 300 6.54 26.64 2.51
CA VAL A 300 6.22 27.26 1.23
C VAL A 300 4.72 27.40 1.05
N ASP A 301 4.31 28.21 0.09
CA ASP A 301 2.92 28.33 -0.35
C ASP A 301 2.91 28.19 -1.87
N VAL A 302 2.54 26.99 -2.34
CA VAL A 302 2.53 26.62 -3.76
C VAL A 302 1.18 26.00 -4.14
N ASP A 303 0.83 26.10 -5.42
CA ASP A 303 -0.43 25.59 -5.97
C ASP A 303 -0.34 24.14 -6.47
N TYR A 304 0.70 23.40 -6.09
CA TYR A 304 0.94 22.02 -6.52
C TYR A 304 1.45 21.13 -5.38
N TYR A 305 1.34 19.81 -5.56
CA TYR A 305 1.99 18.79 -4.74
C TYR A 305 2.87 17.90 -5.62
N THR A 306 3.74 17.10 -5.01
CA THR A 306 4.62 16.18 -5.73
C THR A 306 4.17 14.74 -5.59
N ASP A 307 4.36 13.96 -6.64
CA ASP A 307 4.09 12.52 -6.68
C ASP A 307 5.22 11.82 -7.43
N ALA A 308 5.87 10.84 -6.79
CA ALA A 308 7.04 10.15 -7.32
C ALA A 308 6.65 8.91 -8.12
N ASP A 309 7.45 8.60 -9.14
CA ASP A 309 7.31 7.39 -9.94
C ASP A 309 8.39 6.37 -9.56
N LEU A 310 7.97 5.13 -9.32
CA LEU A 310 8.84 4.03 -8.88
C LEU A 310 9.05 3.04 -10.03
N GLY A 311 10.30 2.88 -10.46
CA GLY A 311 10.69 1.73 -11.27
C GLY A 311 10.87 0.52 -10.37
N VAL A 312 10.26 -0.62 -10.73
CA VAL A 312 10.38 -1.88 -9.99
C VAL A 312 10.95 -2.96 -10.92
N THR A 313 11.92 -3.71 -10.43
CA THR A 313 12.49 -4.88 -11.09
C THR A 313 12.41 -6.09 -10.17
N LEU A 314 12.39 -7.28 -10.75
CA LEU A 314 12.27 -8.53 -10.02
C LEU A 314 13.18 -9.59 -10.64
N LYS A 315 13.84 -10.37 -9.80
CA LYS A 315 14.62 -11.55 -10.17
C LYS A 315 14.17 -12.75 -9.34
N VAL A 316 14.00 -13.89 -9.99
CA VAL A 316 13.79 -15.18 -9.30
C VAL A 316 15.13 -15.65 -8.75
N LEU A 317 15.16 -16.01 -7.48
CA LEU A 317 16.34 -16.56 -6.81
C LEU A 317 16.27 -18.09 -6.76
N ASP A 318 15.12 -18.62 -6.34
CA ASP A 318 14.86 -20.06 -6.26
C ASP A 318 13.38 -20.37 -6.54
N ALA A 319 13.10 -21.57 -7.05
CA ALA A 319 11.74 -22.05 -7.33
C ALA A 319 11.44 -23.26 -6.44
N PHE A 320 10.47 -23.10 -5.53
CA PHE A 320 10.10 -24.13 -4.57
C PHE A 320 9.11 -25.14 -5.18
N GLU A 321 8.18 -24.65 -6.00
CA GLU A 321 7.17 -25.47 -6.67
C GLU A 321 6.96 -24.98 -8.10
N GLU A 322 6.88 -25.91 -9.05
CA GLU A 322 6.59 -25.65 -10.46
C GLU A 322 5.49 -26.59 -10.96
N GLN A 323 4.46 -26.02 -11.56
CA GLN A 323 3.37 -26.71 -12.22
C GLN A 323 3.35 -26.36 -13.71
N HIS A 324 3.57 -27.37 -14.55
CA HIS A 324 3.53 -27.24 -16.00
C HIS A 324 2.17 -27.66 -16.55
N GLY A 325 1.51 -26.76 -17.26
CA GLY A 325 0.29 -27.05 -18.03
C GLY A 325 0.61 -27.85 -19.29
N THR A 326 -0.35 -28.68 -19.73
CA THR A 326 -0.22 -29.46 -20.98
C THR A 326 -0.17 -28.58 -22.23
N ASP A 327 -0.59 -27.33 -22.10
CA ASP A 327 -0.60 -26.27 -23.12
C ASP A 327 0.72 -25.47 -23.16
N GLY A 328 1.65 -25.73 -22.24
CA GLY A 328 2.92 -25.00 -22.10
C GLY A 328 2.85 -23.79 -21.15
N ALA A 329 1.74 -23.58 -20.43
CA ALA A 329 1.71 -22.66 -19.31
C ALA A 329 2.64 -23.14 -18.19
N LEU A 330 3.25 -22.21 -17.45
CA LEU A 330 4.00 -22.51 -16.24
C LEU A 330 3.42 -21.67 -15.09
N ARG A 331 3.19 -22.31 -13.95
CA ARG A 331 2.84 -21.66 -12.70
C ARG A 331 3.88 -22.08 -11.68
N ALA A 332 4.44 -21.14 -10.96
CA ALA A 332 5.47 -21.48 -9.99
C ALA A 332 5.42 -20.55 -8.78
N HIS A 333 6.09 -20.98 -7.72
CA HIS A 333 6.23 -20.25 -6.47
C HIS A 333 7.65 -20.44 -5.94
N GLY A 334 8.23 -19.39 -5.36
CA GLY A 334 9.60 -19.42 -4.88
C GLY A 334 10.08 -18.10 -4.30
N GLU A 335 11.39 -18.00 -4.12
CA GLU A 335 12.05 -16.80 -3.62
C GLU A 335 12.37 -15.83 -4.75
N VAL A 336 12.09 -14.56 -4.52
CA VAL A 336 12.35 -13.46 -5.46
C VAL A 336 13.05 -12.31 -4.76
N MET A 337 13.95 -11.66 -5.49
CA MET A 337 14.52 -10.37 -5.12
C MET A 337 13.79 -9.27 -5.90
N VAL A 338 13.18 -8.35 -5.17
CA VAL A 338 12.50 -7.18 -5.71
C VAL A 338 13.37 -5.96 -5.46
N ALA A 339 13.65 -5.19 -6.51
CA ALA A 339 14.41 -3.95 -6.41
C ALA A 339 13.58 -2.79 -6.94
N TRP A 340 13.65 -1.64 -6.29
CA TRP A 340 12.97 -0.45 -6.75
C TRP A 340 13.81 0.81 -6.65
N HIS A 341 13.59 1.70 -7.60
CA HIS A 341 14.32 2.94 -7.73
C HIS A 341 13.37 4.05 -8.16
N ALA A 342 13.25 5.08 -7.32
CA ALA A 342 12.51 6.29 -7.65
C ALA A 342 13.37 7.14 -8.58
N THR A 343 12.92 7.37 -9.82
CA THR A 343 13.71 8.05 -10.86
C THR A 343 13.26 9.48 -11.12
N LEU A 344 11.97 9.75 -10.95
CA LEU A 344 11.35 11.03 -11.25
C LEU A 344 10.17 11.30 -10.34
N PHE A 345 9.81 12.57 -10.22
CA PHE A 345 8.54 12.99 -9.65
C PHE A 345 7.81 13.95 -10.58
N LYS A 346 6.50 14.02 -10.43
CA LYS A 346 5.59 14.93 -11.12
C LYS A 346 5.16 16.02 -10.17
N LYS A 347 4.96 17.23 -10.69
CA LYS A 347 4.31 18.35 -10.00
C LYS A 347 2.87 18.38 -10.44
N ILE A 348 1.94 18.13 -9.52
CA ILE A 348 0.52 18.01 -9.81
C ILE A 348 -0.21 19.19 -9.17
N LYS A 349 -0.92 19.96 -9.98
CA LYS A 349 -1.64 21.15 -9.51
C LYS A 349 -2.78 20.75 -8.57
N LEU A 350 -2.93 21.48 -7.48
CA LEU A 350 -4.07 21.35 -6.58
C LEU A 350 -5.37 21.71 -7.32
N HIS A 351 -6.47 21.07 -6.93
CA HIS A 351 -7.81 21.16 -7.51
C HIS A 351 -7.97 20.59 -8.92
N THR A 352 -7.16 21.02 -9.90
CA THR A 352 -7.28 20.54 -11.28
C THR A 352 -6.65 19.16 -11.47
N HIS A 353 -5.68 18.80 -10.61
CA HIS A 353 -4.93 17.54 -10.66
C HIS A 353 -4.19 17.34 -11.99
N GLU A 354 -3.85 18.43 -12.65
CA GLU A 354 -3.08 18.44 -13.89
C GLU A 354 -1.59 18.37 -13.59
N ASN A 355 -0.86 17.61 -14.41
CA ASN A 355 0.60 17.60 -14.35
C ASN A 355 1.15 18.91 -14.95
N VAL A 356 1.86 19.69 -14.14
CA VAL A 356 2.46 20.98 -14.53
C VAL A 356 3.97 20.94 -14.65
N GLY A 357 4.61 19.79 -14.38
CA GLY A 357 6.05 19.64 -14.52
C GLY A 357 6.57 18.35 -13.89
N TRP A 358 7.86 18.13 -14.02
CA TRP A 358 8.54 16.97 -13.44
C TRP A 358 9.97 17.34 -13.00
N GLY A 359 10.58 16.46 -12.21
CA GLY A 359 11.98 16.56 -11.82
C GLY A 359 12.59 15.19 -11.57
N PRO A 360 13.93 15.05 -11.62
CA PRO A 360 14.61 13.79 -11.35
C PRO A 360 14.66 13.51 -9.83
N ILE A 361 14.76 12.24 -9.48
CA ILE A 361 15.11 11.76 -8.15
C ILE A 361 16.42 10.99 -8.27
N THR A 362 17.38 11.33 -7.41
CA THR A 362 18.69 10.67 -7.34
C THR A 362 18.84 10.06 -5.95
N LEU A 363 18.40 8.81 -5.80
CA LEU A 363 18.50 8.06 -4.55
C LEU A 363 18.96 6.63 -4.82
N PRO A 364 19.59 5.94 -3.86
CA PRO A 364 20.04 4.58 -4.06
C PRO A 364 18.86 3.63 -4.32
N GLU A 365 19.07 2.67 -5.22
CA GLU A 365 18.14 1.56 -5.42
C GLU A 365 17.96 0.79 -4.10
N GLN A 366 16.71 0.48 -3.78
CA GLN A 366 16.34 -0.33 -2.62
C GLN A 366 16.03 -1.74 -3.09
N GLN A 367 16.35 -2.73 -2.25
CA GLN A 367 16.13 -4.14 -2.57
C GLN A 367 15.51 -4.87 -1.38
N MET A 368 14.72 -5.89 -1.68
CA MET A 368 14.05 -6.75 -0.70
C MET A 368 13.97 -8.16 -1.24
N HIS A 369 14.30 -9.13 -0.38
CA HIS A 369 14.08 -10.54 -0.63
C HIS A 369 12.71 -10.92 -0.07
N THR A 370 11.92 -11.67 -0.83
CA THR A 370 10.55 -12.06 -0.46
C THR A 370 10.11 -13.29 -1.24
N THR A 371 8.91 -13.79 -0.95
CA THR A 371 8.28 -14.87 -1.71
C THR A 371 7.45 -14.32 -2.87
N GLY A 372 7.48 -15.02 -4.01
CA GLY A 372 6.73 -14.68 -5.21
C GLY A 372 6.10 -15.90 -5.85
N ALA A 373 4.94 -15.69 -6.48
CA ALA A 373 4.31 -16.62 -7.39
C ALA A 373 4.30 -16.02 -8.78
N TRP A 374 4.55 -16.83 -9.80
CA TRP A 374 4.56 -16.34 -11.17
C TRP A 374 3.86 -17.27 -12.15
N ILE A 375 3.32 -16.63 -13.18
CA ILE A 375 2.51 -17.27 -14.20
C ILE A 375 3.09 -16.89 -15.56
N VAL A 376 3.40 -17.92 -16.34
CA VAL A 376 3.94 -17.80 -17.70
C VAL A 376 2.87 -18.33 -18.67
N PRO A 377 2.26 -17.49 -19.51
CA PRO A 377 1.23 -17.92 -20.46
C PRO A 377 1.82 -18.79 -21.58
N PRO A 378 1.01 -19.67 -22.20
CA PRO A 378 1.44 -20.52 -23.31
C PRO A 378 2.05 -19.73 -24.46
N ALA A 379 3.19 -20.20 -24.99
CA ALA A 379 3.86 -19.55 -26.12
C ALA A 379 2.93 -19.43 -27.36
N SER A 380 2.11 -20.46 -27.59
CA SER A 380 1.14 -20.52 -28.70
C SER A 380 0.05 -19.43 -28.67
N VAL A 381 -0.15 -18.81 -27.50
CA VAL A 381 -1.09 -17.70 -27.32
C VAL A 381 -0.35 -16.37 -27.39
N VAL A 382 0.82 -16.28 -26.73
CA VAL A 382 1.71 -15.10 -26.79
C VAL A 382 2.07 -14.74 -28.23
N GLU A 383 2.41 -15.73 -29.06
CA GLU A 383 2.83 -15.53 -30.46
C GLU A 383 1.73 -14.96 -31.37
N ARG A 384 0.48 -14.88 -30.90
CA ARG A 384 -0.65 -14.28 -31.65
C ARG A 384 -0.66 -12.76 -31.58
N PHE A 385 0.08 -12.17 -30.64
CA PHE A 385 0.10 -10.74 -30.40
C PHE A 385 1.40 -10.11 -30.92
N ASP A 386 1.28 -8.91 -31.48
CA ASP A 386 2.45 -8.04 -31.60
C ASP A 386 2.91 -7.56 -30.21
N ARG A 387 4.13 -7.00 -30.17
CA ARG A 387 4.76 -6.60 -28.91
C ARG A 387 3.96 -5.53 -28.16
N GLU A 388 3.41 -4.55 -28.86
CA GLU A 388 2.65 -3.45 -28.23
C GLU A 388 1.36 -3.96 -27.59
N THR A 389 0.62 -4.83 -28.30
CA THR A 389 -0.60 -5.45 -27.81
C THR A 389 -0.32 -6.37 -26.62
N LEU A 390 0.76 -7.14 -26.67
CA LEU A 390 1.18 -8.02 -25.58
C LEU A 390 1.55 -7.21 -24.33
N ASP A 391 2.34 -6.15 -24.48
CA ASP A 391 2.73 -5.27 -23.36
C ASP A 391 1.48 -4.66 -22.71
N GLY A 392 0.55 -4.15 -23.52
CA GLY A 392 -0.72 -3.61 -23.04
C GLY A 392 -1.59 -4.66 -22.32
N ALA A 393 -1.63 -5.89 -22.84
CA ALA A 393 -2.37 -7.00 -22.23
C ALA A 393 -1.76 -7.42 -20.88
N LEU A 394 -0.44 -7.46 -20.77
CA LEU A 394 0.28 -7.81 -19.54
C LEU A 394 0.16 -6.71 -18.48
N ILE A 395 0.25 -5.43 -18.86
CA ILE A 395 -0.04 -4.29 -17.97
C ILE A 395 -1.47 -4.39 -17.44
N GLY A 396 -2.42 -4.69 -18.33
CA GLY A 396 -3.81 -4.91 -17.99
C GLY A 396 -4.02 -6.05 -17.02
N LEU A 397 -3.39 -7.19 -17.30
CA LEU A 397 -3.42 -8.37 -16.47
C LEU A 397 -2.84 -8.09 -15.08
N ALA A 398 -1.68 -7.42 -14.99
CA ALA A 398 -1.07 -7.06 -13.72
C ALA A 398 -1.98 -6.21 -12.83
N ARG A 399 -2.65 -5.22 -13.43
CA ARG A 399 -3.57 -4.32 -12.71
C ARG A 399 -4.76 -5.05 -12.11
N VAL A 400 -5.36 -5.94 -12.88
CA VAL A 400 -6.51 -6.74 -12.46
C VAL A 400 -6.08 -7.84 -11.50
N ALA A 401 -4.95 -8.51 -11.76
CA ALA A 401 -4.39 -9.55 -10.91
C ALA A 401 -4.11 -9.04 -9.49
N ARG A 402 -3.57 -7.83 -9.32
CA ARG A 402 -3.41 -7.22 -7.99
C ARG A 402 -4.75 -7.07 -7.26
N SER A 403 -5.78 -6.62 -7.98
CA SER A 403 -7.12 -6.40 -7.43
C SER A 403 -7.80 -7.73 -7.06
N ALA A 404 -7.70 -8.72 -7.93
CA ALA A 404 -8.23 -10.06 -7.70
C ALA A 404 -7.50 -10.78 -6.56
N ALA A 405 -6.17 -10.67 -6.51
CA ALA A 405 -5.34 -11.22 -5.44
C ALA A 405 -5.76 -10.66 -4.07
N ALA A 406 -5.92 -9.33 -3.96
CA ALA A 406 -6.36 -8.68 -2.73
C ALA A 406 -7.74 -9.17 -2.26
N LEU A 407 -8.69 -9.39 -3.20
CA LEU A 407 -10.01 -9.92 -2.87
C LEU A 407 -10.00 -11.40 -2.45
N LEU A 408 -9.15 -12.22 -3.06
CA LEU A 408 -9.06 -13.65 -2.78
C LEU A 408 -8.28 -13.95 -1.50
N LEU A 409 -7.16 -13.27 -1.32
CA LEU A 409 -6.33 -13.35 -0.13
C LEU A 409 -6.94 -12.61 1.03
N MET A 410 -7.85 -11.67 0.74
CA MET A 410 -8.51 -10.90 1.77
C MET A 410 -7.44 -10.07 2.52
N CYS A 411 -6.73 -9.22 1.77
CA CYS A 411 -5.64 -8.37 2.28
C CYS A 411 -5.69 -6.97 1.63
N ASP A 412 -4.87 -6.01 2.12
CA ASP A 412 -4.74 -4.73 1.44
C ASP A 412 -4.04 -4.96 0.08
N ALA A 413 -4.46 -4.26 -0.96
CA ALA A 413 -3.85 -4.39 -2.29
C ALA A 413 -2.37 -3.95 -2.31
N ARG A 414 -1.91 -3.23 -1.29
CA ARG A 414 -0.50 -2.86 -1.09
C ARG A 414 0.33 -3.99 -0.49
N ASP A 415 -0.30 -4.99 0.14
CA ASP A 415 0.39 -6.16 0.68
C ASP A 415 0.85 -7.12 -0.44
N VAL A 416 0.27 -6.97 -1.64
CA VAL A 416 0.59 -7.77 -2.83
C VAL A 416 1.21 -6.87 -3.90
N GLY A 417 2.51 -7.05 -4.12
CA GLY A 417 3.20 -6.50 -5.27
C GLY A 417 2.88 -7.29 -6.53
N VAL A 418 2.79 -6.60 -7.67
CA VAL A 418 2.58 -7.24 -8.97
C VAL A 418 3.50 -6.62 -10.00
N LEU A 419 4.15 -7.46 -10.79
CA LEU A 419 5.00 -7.03 -11.91
C LEU A 419 4.70 -7.89 -13.14
N ALA A 420 4.48 -7.23 -14.27
CA ALA A 420 4.43 -7.89 -15.57
C ALA A 420 5.73 -7.62 -16.32
N GLN A 421 6.34 -8.67 -16.85
CA GLN A 421 7.51 -8.57 -17.73
C GLN A 421 7.17 -9.21 -19.07
N ALA A 422 7.33 -8.46 -20.16
CA ALA A 422 7.17 -8.98 -21.52
C ALA A 422 8.18 -10.09 -21.83
N GLN A 423 9.35 -10.02 -21.21
CA GLN A 423 10.37 -11.05 -21.26
C GLN A 423 11.10 -11.07 -19.93
N ALA A 424 10.78 -12.05 -19.09
CA ALA A 424 11.46 -12.20 -17.81
C ALA A 424 12.85 -12.82 -18.00
N PRO A 425 13.89 -12.37 -17.28
CA PRO A 425 15.25 -12.87 -17.47
C PRO A 425 15.40 -14.38 -17.24
N HIS A 426 14.64 -14.94 -16.30
CA HIS A 426 14.71 -16.35 -15.90
C HIS A 426 14.02 -17.30 -16.90
N THR A 427 12.83 -16.96 -17.39
CA THR A 427 12.05 -17.80 -18.34
C THR A 427 12.26 -17.43 -19.79
N LEU A 428 12.81 -16.24 -20.08
CA LEU A 428 12.88 -15.62 -21.41
C LEU A 428 11.51 -15.47 -22.09
N ARG A 429 10.43 -15.53 -21.30
CA ARG A 429 9.03 -15.49 -21.73
C ARG A 429 8.27 -14.39 -21.00
N PRO A 430 7.12 -13.94 -21.55
CA PRO A 430 6.20 -13.09 -20.80
C PRO A 430 5.85 -13.73 -19.47
N THR A 431 5.93 -12.98 -18.37
CA THR A 431 5.68 -13.51 -17.04
C THR A 431 4.95 -12.47 -16.20
N LEU A 432 3.89 -12.90 -15.52
CA LEU A 432 3.23 -12.15 -14.47
C LEU A 432 3.75 -12.65 -13.12
N PHE A 433 4.27 -11.74 -12.29
CA PHE A 433 4.70 -12.01 -10.93
C PHE A 433 3.73 -11.37 -9.94
N LEU A 434 3.38 -12.10 -8.89
CA LEU A 434 2.73 -11.61 -7.69
C LEU A 434 3.62 -11.94 -6.50
N TYR A 435 3.91 -10.98 -5.64
CA TYR A 435 4.85 -11.19 -4.53
C TYR A 435 4.38 -10.49 -3.25
N ASP A 436 4.87 -10.97 -2.12
CA ASP A 436 4.57 -10.39 -0.82
C ASP A 436 5.35 -9.08 -0.69
N ALA A 437 4.64 -7.97 -0.48
CA ALA A 437 5.24 -6.64 -0.32
C ALA A 437 5.85 -6.43 1.08
N VAL A 438 6.41 -7.49 1.66
CA VAL A 438 7.01 -7.55 2.98
C VAL A 438 8.30 -8.38 2.89
N PRO A 439 9.43 -7.92 3.45
CA PRO A 439 10.67 -8.69 3.52
C PRO A 439 10.44 -10.10 4.08
N GLY A 440 11.00 -11.11 3.42
CA GLY A 440 10.88 -12.53 3.76
C GLY A 440 9.52 -13.17 3.46
N GLY A 441 8.51 -12.40 3.06
CA GLY A 441 7.17 -12.89 2.77
C GLY A 441 6.35 -13.33 3.99
N VAL A 442 5.03 -13.24 3.86
CA VAL A 442 4.04 -13.62 4.89
C VAL A 442 3.10 -14.75 4.42
N GLY A 443 3.39 -15.37 3.28
CA GLY A 443 2.66 -16.51 2.72
C GLY A 443 1.49 -16.11 1.80
N LEU A 444 1.49 -14.89 1.26
CA LEU A 444 0.47 -14.45 0.29
C LEU A 444 0.72 -15.08 -1.08
N ALA A 445 1.96 -15.05 -1.56
CA ALA A 445 2.38 -15.60 -2.84
C ALA A 445 2.14 -17.11 -2.91
N GLU A 446 2.54 -17.86 -1.90
CA GLU A 446 2.28 -19.30 -1.80
C GLU A 446 0.77 -19.60 -1.92
N ARG A 447 -0.05 -18.82 -1.21
CA ARG A 447 -1.50 -18.99 -1.27
C ARG A 447 -2.07 -18.63 -2.63
N LEU A 448 -1.54 -17.60 -3.31
CA LEU A 448 -1.96 -17.25 -4.67
C LEU A 448 -1.62 -18.35 -5.66
N HIS A 449 -0.47 -19.01 -5.49
CA HIS A 449 -0.10 -20.18 -6.29
C HIS A 449 -1.13 -21.31 -6.12
N GLN A 450 -1.53 -21.60 -4.88
CA GLN A 450 -2.58 -22.59 -4.59
C GLN A 450 -3.96 -22.19 -5.14
N LEU A 451 -4.29 -20.89 -5.15
CA LEU A 451 -5.55 -20.32 -5.64
C LEU A 451 -5.47 -19.85 -7.10
N ASN A 452 -4.54 -20.37 -7.89
CA ASN A 452 -4.27 -19.82 -9.21
C ASN A 452 -5.52 -19.85 -10.12
N ALA A 453 -6.28 -20.94 -10.10
CA ALA A 453 -7.48 -21.07 -10.94
C ALA A 453 -8.54 -20.02 -10.56
N GLU A 454 -8.75 -19.79 -9.27
CA GLU A 454 -9.64 -18.77 -8.74
C GLU A 454 -9.14 -17.36 -9.08
N LEU A 455 -7.83 -17.12 -9.02
CA LEU A 455 -7.21 -15.84 -9.40
C LEU A 455 -7.50 -15.50 -10.86
N ILE A 456 -7.25 -16.44 -11.78
CA ILE A 456 -7.50 -16.24 -13.21
C ILE A 456 -8.99 -16.03 -13.47
N THR A 457 -9.86 -16.81 -12.83
CA THR A 457 -11.33 -16.68 -12.96
C THR A 457 -11.82 -15.32 -12.46
N ALA A 458 -11.32 -14.87 -11.30
CA ALA A 458 -11.66 -13.56 -10.74
C ALA A 458 -11.19 -12.42 -11.66
N CYS A 459 -9.98 -12.52 -12.24
CA CYS A 459 -9.50 -11.55 -13.22
C CYS A 459 -10.39 -11.50 -14.46
N ALA A 460 -10.73 -12.67 -15.04
CA ALA A 460 -11.58 -12.75 -16.22
C ALA A 460 -12.95 -12.11 -15.98
N ARG A 461 -13.54 -12.36 -14.81
CA ARG A 461 -14.80 -11.73 -14.40
C ARG A 461 -14.68 -10.22 -14.26
N MET A 462 -13.66 -9.71 -13.56
CA MET A 462 -13.43 -8.27 -13.41
C MET A 462 -13.29 -7.54 -14.76
N VAL A 463 -12.61 -8.16 -15.73
CA VAL A 463 -12.44 -7.57 -17.07
C VAL A 463 -13.72 -7.70 -17.90
N GLY A 464 -14.37 -8.85 -17.84
CA GLY A 464 -15.58 -9.17 -18.60
C GLY A 464 -16.80 -8.35 -18.19
N ASP A 465 -16.97 -8.11 -16.88
CA ASP A 465 -18.09 -7.33 -16.33
C ASP A 465 -17.96 -5.81 -16.60
N CYS A 466 -16.78 -5.35 -17.03
CA CYS A 466 -16.55 -3.95 -17.34
C CYS A 466 -17.11 -3.60 -18.74
N GLU A 467 -17.93 -2.56 -18.85
CA GLU A 467 -18.57 -2.16 -20.12
C GLU A 467 -17.66 -1.38 -21.08
N CYS A 468 -16.43 -1.04 -20.69
CA CYS A 468 -15.53 -0.29 -21.57
C CYS A 468 -15.13 -1.11 -22.81
N PRO A 469 -14.97 -0.50 -23.99
CA PRO A 469 -14.62 -1.23 -25.22
C PRO A 469 -13.19 -1.80 -25.15
N ASP A 470 -12.21 -0.92 -24.90
CA ASP A 470 -10.79 -1.23 -25.14
C ASP A 470 -9.94 -1.18 -23.86
N GLY A 471 -10.51 -0.66 -22.77
CA GLY A 471 -9.86 -0.52 -21.47
C GLY A 471 -10.26 0.78 -20.78
N CYS A 472 -10.39 0.74 -19.46
CA CYS A 472 -10.50 1.94 -18.63
C CYS A 472 -9.78 1.71 -17.29
N PRO A 473 -9.55 2.76 -16.48
CA PRO A 473 -8.90 2.61 -15.17
C PRO A 473 -9.58 1.57 -14.25
N SER A 474 -10.88 1.31 -14.46
CA SER A 474 -11.70 0.36 -13.70
C SER A 474 -11.49 -1.12 -14.05
N CYS A 475 -10.64 -1.44 -15.03
CA CYS A 475 -10.33 -2.82 -15.42
C CYS A 475 -8.85 -2.97 -15.76
N VAL A 476 -8.52 -3.21 -17.04
CA VAL A 476 -7.15 -3.34 -17.54
C VAL A 476 -6.38 -2.02 -17.52
N GLY A 477 -7.05 -0.87 -17.62
CA GLY A 477 -6.41 0.44 -17.66
C GLY A 477 -6.85 1.31 -18.84
N PRO A 478 -6.52 2.62 -18.81
CA PRO A 478 -6.87 3.53 -19.88
C PRO A 478 -6.18 3.12 -21.19
N ILE A 479 -6.86 3.36 -22.31
CA ILE A 479 -6.40 2.99 -23.67
C ILE A 479 -5.00 3.55 -23.97
N ALA A 480 -4.65 4.72 -23.44
CA ALA A 480 -3.33 5.32 -23.61
C ALA A 480 -2.18 4.47 -23.02
N GLU A 481 -2.47 3.59 -22.05
CA GLU A 481 -1.50 2.69 -21.42
C GLU A 481 -1.56 1.28 -21.99
N VAL A 482 -2.77 0.76 -22.27
CA VAL A 482 -2.96 -0.65 -22.68
C VAL A 482 -3.16 -0.85 -24.18
N GLY A 483 -3.27 0.23 -24.95
CA GLY A 483 -3.58 0.19 -26.37
C GLY A 483 -5.04 -0.18 -26.67
N VAL A 484 -5.45 -0.02 -27.93
CA VAL A 484 -6.84 -0.27 -28.38
C VAL A 484 -7.24 -1.74 -28.23
N ARG A 485 -6.30 -2.67 -28.36
CA ARG A 485 -6.57 -4.12 -28.23
C ARG A 485 -6.23 -4.70 -26.86
N GLY A 486 -5.78 -3.88 -25.91
CA GLY A 486 -5.27 -4.34 -24.62
C GLY A 486 -6.27 -5.16 -23.82
N LYS A 487 -7.53 -4.71 -23.73
CA LYS A 487 -8.59 -5.46 -23.04
C LYS A 487 -8.89 -6.82 -23.67
N GLY A 488 -9.04 -6.85 -24.99
CA GLY A 488 -9.33 -8.08 -25.73
C GLY A 488 -8.20 -9.10 -25.58
N ALA A 489 -6.96 -8.67 -25.78
CA ALA A 489 -5.78 -9.52 -25.61
C ALA A 489 -5.61 -10.00 -24.15
N CYS A 490 -5.92 -9.17 -23.16
CA CYS A 490 -5.93 -9.58 -21.75
C CYS A 490 -6.95 -10.70 -21.49
N LEU A 491 -8.17 -10.62 -22.04
CA LEU A 491 -9.17 -11.68 -21.93
C LEU A 491 -8.74 -12.97 -22.63
N GLU A 492 -8.09 -12.88 -23.80
CA GLU A 492 -7.54 -14.05 -24.49
C GLU A 492 -6.42 -14.72 -23.67
N LEU A 493 -5.52 -13.94 -23.06
CA LEU A 493 -4.50 -14.47 -22.14
C LEU A 493 -5.15 -15.16 -20.94
N LEU A 494 -6.13 -14.52 -20.29
CA LEU A 494 -6.85 -15.09 -19.15
C LEU A 494 -7.59 -16.39 -19.51
N ALA A 495 -8.22 -16.45 -20.68
CA ALA A 495 -8.87 -17.66 -21.16
C ALA A 495 -7.88 -18.80 -21.37
N SER A 496 -6.68 -18.50 -21.88
CA SER A 496 -5.63 -19.51 -22.04
C SER A 496 -5.09 -20.02 -20.71
N LEU A 497 -4.97 -19.14 -19.71
CA LEU A 497 -4.48 -19.49 -18.39
C LEU A 497 -5.51 -20.27 -17.55
N ALA A 498 -6.77 -20.28 -17.95
CA ALA A 498 -7.84 -21.02 -17.29
C ALA A 498 -8.02 -22.46 -17.80
N ALA A 499 -7.49 -22.75 -18.99
CA ALA A 499 -7.45 -24.10 -19.57
C ALA A 499 -6.41 -24.97 -18.85
#